data_AF-A0A6B3MBM7-F1
#
_entry.id   AF-A0A6B3MBM7-F1
#
_cell.length_a   1.000
_cell.length_b   1.000
_cell.length_c   1.000
_cell.angle_alpha   90.00
_cell.angle_beta   90.00
_cell.angle_gamma   90.00
#
_symmetry.space_group_name_H-M   'P 1'
#
loop_
_entity.id
_entity.type
_entity.pdbx_description
1 polymer ?
#
loop_
_entity_poly.entity_id
_entity_poly.type
_entity_poly.pdbx_seq_one_letter_code
_entity_poly.pdbx_strand_id
1 'polypeptide(L)' 'MIFPGSIVRVINVDDTYYRFEGLVQRVSDGKAAVLFEGGNWDKLVTFQLSEIEEVKPKIGKKG' A
#
# COMPACT_ATOMS: atom_id res chain seq x y z
N MET A 1 -10.34 4.63 -4.45
CA MET A 1 -11.09 3.75 -3.52
C MET A 1 -10.19 2.55 -3.33
N ILE A 2 -9.84 2.19 -2.10
CA ILE A 2 -8.81 1.18 -1.84
C ILE A 2 -9.46 -0.20 -1.73
N PHE A 3 -8.98 -1.15 -2.52
CA PHE A 3 -9.44 -2.54 -2.56
C PHE A 3 -8.25 -3.50 -2.43
N PRO A 4 -8.49 -4.80 -2.12
CA PRO A 4 -7.48 -5.82 -2.35
C PRO A 4 -6.94 -5.76 -3.78
N GLY A 5 -5.62 -5.71 -3.93
CA GLY A 5 -4.92 -5.52 -5.20
C GLY A 5 -4.58 -4.07 -5.55
N SER A 6 -5.06 -3.07 -4.80
CA SER A 6 -4.62 -1.68 -4.98
C SER A 6 -3.15 -1.53 -4.54
N ILE A 7 -2.37 -0.78 -5.32
CA ILE A 7 -1.06 -0.29 -4.88
C ILE A 7 -1.30 0.97 -4.06
N VAL A 8 -0.76 1.02 -2.86
CA VAL A 8 -0.91 2.15 -1.95
C VAL A 8 0.44 2.64 -1.45
N ARG A 9 0.50 3.92 -1.10
CA ARG A 9 1.64 4.55 -0.43
C ARG A 9 1.25 4.98 0.98
N VAL A 10 2.12 4.76 1.95
CA VAL A 10 1.92 5.27 3.31
C VAL A 10 2.24 6.76 3.35
N ILE A 11 1.29 7.57 3.84
CA ILE A 11 1.38 9.04 3.91
C ILE A 11 1.57 9.56 5.34
N ASN A 12 1.43 8.71 6.36
CA ASN A 12 1.73 9.09 7.74
C ASN A 12 3.24 9.32 7.91
N VAL A 13 3.63 10.57 8.21
CA VAL A 13 5.03 11.01 8.37
C VAL A 13 5.72 10.43 9.60
N ASP A 14 4.94 10.01 10.61
CA ASP A 14 5.44 9.47 11.87
C ASP A 14 5.57 7.93 11.82
N ASP A 15 5.24 7.31 10.68
CA ASP A 15 5.33 5.86 10.50
C ASP A 15 6.66 5.43 9.85
N THR A 16 7.19 4.27 10.25
CA THR A 16 8.43 3.71 9.68
C THR A 16 8.33 3.45 8.18
N TYR A 17 7.12 3.18 7.68
CA TYR A 17 6.83 2.93 6.28
C TYR A 17 6.50 4.20 5.50
N TYR A 18 6.71 5.40 6.05
CA TYR A 18 6.44 6.65 5.33
C TYR A 18 7.07 6.66 3.92
N ARG A 19 6.22 6.93 2.92
CA ARG A 19 6.53 6.89 1.47
C ARG A 19 6.83 5.53 0.85
N PHE A 20 6.82 4.44 1.62
CA PHE A 20 6.86 3.10 1.05
C PHE A 20 5.56 2.80 0.33
N GLU A 21 5.68 2.05 -0.77
CA GLU A 21 4.56 1.53 -1.55
C GLU A 21 4.42 0.03 -1.29
N GLY A 22 3.18 -0.44 -1.25
CA GLY A 22 2.89 -1.86 -1.09
C GLY A 22 1.55 -2.25 -1.67
N LEU A 23 1.30 -3.56 -1.72
CA LEU A 23 0.10 -4.14 -2.29
C LEU A 23 -0.92 -4.46 -1.19
N VAL A 24 -2.12 -3.92 -1.30
CA VAL A 24 -3.20 -4.24 -0.36
C VAL A 24 -3.63 -5.70 -0.55
N GLN A 25 -3.53 -6.50 0.51
CA GLN A 25 -3.95 -7.91 0.50
C GLN A 25 -5.39 -8.10 0.95
N ARG A 26 -5.85 -7.29 1.91
CA ARG A 26 -7.22 -7.32 2.44
C ARG A 26 -7.61 -5.97 3.03
N VAL A 27 -8.91 -5.71 3.05
CA VAL A 27 -9.52 -4.54 3.67
C VAL A 27 -10.61 -5.01 4.63
N SER A 28 -10.56 -4.56 5.88
CA SER A 28 -11.56 -4.86 6.91
C SER A 28 -11.59 -3.75 7.95
N ASP A 29 -12.76 -3.43 8.48
CA ASP A 29 -12.95 -2.51 9.61
C ASP A 29 -12.24 -1.15 9.46
N GLY A 30 -12.30 -0.56 8.25
CA GLY A 30 -11.66 0.73 7.96
C GLY A 30 -10.13 0.69 7.92
N LYS A 31 -9.54 -0.51 7.82
CA LYS A 31 -8.10 -0.75 7.74
C LYS A 31 -7.75 -1.57 6.50
N ALA A 32 -6.50 -1.48 6.08
CA ALA A 32 -5.96 -2.27 4.99
C ALA A 32 -4.66 -2.94 5.43
N ALA A 33 -4.53 -4.24 5.17
CA ALA A 33 -3.26 -4.95 5.31
C ALA A 33 -2.47 -4.80 4.00
N VAL A 34 -1.30 -4.18 4.10
CA VAL A 34 -0.41 -3.84 2.99
C VAL A 34 0.82 -4.74 3.06
N LEU A 35 1.06 -5.47 1.99
CA LEU A 35 2.25 -6.29 1.80
C LEU A 35 3.36 -5.42 1.21
N PHE A 36 4.49 -5.36 1.90
CA PHE A 36 5.74 -4.80 1.41
C PHE A 36 6.68 -5.93 1.02
N GLU A 37 7.28 -5.84 -0.15
CA GLU A 37 8.22 -6.82 -0.67
C GLU A 37 9.55 -6.13 -1.01
N GLY A 38 10.67 -6.81 -0.73
CA GLY A 38 12.00 -6.32 -1.05
C GLY A 38 13.04 -7.43 -0.95
N GLY A 39 13.48 -7.97 -2.10
CA GLY A 39 14.40 -9.09 -2.14
C GLY A 39 13.78 -10.36 -1.55
N ASN A 40 14.43 -10.97 -0.55
CA ASN A 40 13.93 -12.18 0.14
C ASN A 40 13.06 -11.86 1.37
N TRP A 41 12.68 -10.60 1.57
CA TRP A 41 11.89 -10.20 2.72
C TRP A 41 10.51 -9.71 2.30
N ASP A 42 9.51 -10.18 3.03
CA ASP A 42 8.12 -9.78 2.95
C ASP A 42 7.63 -9.36 4.35
N LYS A 43 6.81 -8.32 4.39
CA LYS A 43 6.10 -7.97 5.63
C LYS A 43 4.73 -7.41 5.35
N LEU A 44 3.76 -7.98 6.05
CA LEU A 44 2.37 -7.55 6.04
C LEU A 44 2.11 -6.63 7.24
N VAL A 45 1.74 -5.38 6.98
CA VAL A 45 1.44 -4.38 8.02
C VAL A 45 0.05 -3.82 7.80
N THR A 46 -0.70 -3.60 8.88
CA THR A 46 -2.07 -3.09 8.79
C THR A 46 -2.11 -1.60 9.13
N PHE A 47 -2.65 -0.79 8.22
CA PHE A 47 -2.80 0.65 8.38
C PHE A 47 -4.27 1.05 8.42
N GLN A 48 -4.56 2.21 8.99
CA GLN A 48 -5.84 2.86 8.78
C GLN A 48 -5.94 3.36 7.34
N LEU A 49 -7.13 3.33 6.73
CA LEU A 49 -7.31 3.83 5.37
C LEU A 49 -6.93 5.31 5.22
N SER A 50 -6.96 6.09 6.30
CA SER A 50 -6.53 7.50 6.31
C SER A 50 -5.01 7.70 6.27
N GLU A 51 -4.23 6.65 6.53
CA GLU A 51 -2.76 6.70 6.58
C GLU A 51 -2.12 6.28 5.26
N ILE A 52 -2.93 5.90 4.27
CA ILE A 52 -2.48 5.40 2.98
C ILE A 52 -3.24 6.06 1.82
N GLU A 53 -2.55 6.24 0.68
CA GLU A 53 -3.13 6.77 -0.55
C GLU A 53 -2.96 5.78 -1.70
N GLU A 54 -3.95 5.69 -2.59
CA GLU A 54 -3.88 4.84 -3.78
C GLU A 54 -2.92 5.44 -4.81
N VAL A 55 -1.91 4.67 -5.22
CA VAL A 55 -0.96 5.07 -6.25
C VAL A 55 -1.52 4.65 -7.61
N LYS A 56 -1.83 5.63 -8.46
CA LYS A 56 -2.23 5.34 -9.84
C LYS A 56 -1.00 4.81 -10.59
N PRO A 57 -1.05 3.60 -11.17
CA PRO A 57 0.02 3.13 -12.04
C PRO A 57 0.16 4.12 -13.20
N LYS A 58 1.38 4.60 -13.46
CA LYS A 58 1.67 5.28 -14.72
C LYS A 58 1.42 4.24 -15.82
N ILE A 59 0.33 4.40 -16.58
CA ILE A 59 0.06 3.58 -17.76
C ILE A 59 1.31 3.67 -18.64
N GLY A 60 2.11 2.61 -18.65
CA GLY A 60 3.15 2.45 -19.64
C GLY A 60 2.46 2.31 -20.99
N LYS A 61 2.68 3.27 -21.90
CA LYS A 61 2.35 3.05 -23.31
C LYS A 61 3.10 1.79 -23.74
N LYS A 62 2.40 0.67 -23.91
CA LYS A 62 2.90 -0.44 -24.72
C LYS A 62 2.91 0.08 -26.16
N GLY A 63 4.11 0.43 -26.63
CA GLY A 63 4.39 0.59 -28.06
C GLY A 63 4.52 -0.76 -28.74
#